data_AF-A0A975HPT7-F1
#
_entry.id   AF-A0A975HPT7-F1
#
_cell.length_a   1.000
_cell.length_b   1.000
_cell.length_c   1.000
_cell.angle_alpha   90.00
_cell.angle_beta   90.00
_cell.angle_gamma   90.00
#
_symmetry.space_group_name_H-M   'P 1'
#
loop_
_entity.id
_entity.type
_entity.pdbx_description
1 polymer ?
#
loop_
_entity_poly.entity_id
_entity_poly.type
_entity_poly.pdbx_seq_one_letter_code
_entity_poly.pdbx_strand_id
1 'polypeptide(L)' 'MAIAPGEIVQLKSGSPALTVVAVEGEKVEVVWFSEEAGEFRSQSLPLVALDELEVEEFELDEDDEDEDEEEEADKD' A
#
# COMPACT_ATOMS: atom_id res chain seq x y z
N MET A 1 -0.29 -4.20 20.48
CA MET A 1 0.92 -3.93 19.72
C MET A 1 1.38 -2.50 19.95
N ALA A 2 2.64 -2.17 19.70
CA ALA A 2 3.13 -0.79 19.69
C ALA A 2 3.71 -0.52 18.30
N ILE A 3 3.30 0.60 17.68
CA ILE A 3 3.71 0.88 16.31
C ILE A 3 5.23 1.03 16.20
N ALA A 4 5.85 0.39 15.21
CA ALA A 4 7.29 0.39 14.97
C ALA A 4 7.67 0.64 13.50
N PRO A 5 8.90 1.11 13.22
CA PRO A 5 9.40 1.22 11.84
C PRO A 5 9.30 -0.11 11.09
N GLY A 6 8.78 -0.05 9.86
CA GLY A 6 8.54 -1.21 9.00
C GLY A 6 7.10 -1.74 9.04
N GLU A 7 6.29 -1.36 10.04
CA GLU A 7 4.89 -1.76 10.09
C GLU A 7 4.05 -0.99 9.07
N ILE A 8 2.95 -1.63 8.66
CA ILE A 8 1.94 -1.04 7.79
C ILE A 8 0.78 -0.56 8.66
N VAL A 9 0.41 0.69 8.48
CA VAL A 9 -0.64 1.36 9.25
C VAL A 9 -1.60 2.07 8.30
N GLN A 10 -2.77 2.39 8.82
CA GLN A 10 -3.77 3.20 8.12
C GLN A 10 -4.29 4.28 9.06
N LEU A 11 -4.66 5.45 8.52
CA LEU A 11 -5.48 6.38 9.28
C LEU A 11 -6.83 5.73 9.58
N LYS A 12 -7.33 5.92 10.80
CA LYS A 12 -8.67 5.52 11.24
C LYS A 12 -9.81 6.05 10.36
N SER A 13 -9.54 7.10 9.57
CA SER A 13 -10.47 7.66 8.59
C SER A 13 -10.45 6.94 7.23
N GLY A 14 -9.58 5.95 7.02
CA GLY A 14 -9.46 5.18 5.78
C GLY A 14 -8.50 5.77 4.75
N SER A 15 -7.25 6.07 5.13
CA SER A 15 -6.20 6.42 4.15
C SER A 15 -5.78 5.22 3.30
N PRO A 16 -4.93 5.39 2.27
CA PRO A 16 -4.14 4.28 1.75
C PRO A 16 -3.30 3.61 2.87
N ALA A 17 -2.73 2.45 2.57
CA ALA A 17 -1.73 1.82 3.44
C ALA A 17 -0.47 2.70 3.52
N LEU A 18 0.05 2.86 4.72
CA LEU A 18 1.17 3.74 5.04
C LEU A 18 2.29 2.91 5.67
N THR A 19 3.51 3.06 5.19
CA THR A 19 4.68 2.41 5.81
C THR A 19 5.29 3.31 6.87
N VAL A 20 5.47 2.80 8.08
CA VAL A 20 6.10 3.54 9.18
C VAL A 20 7.61 3.59 8.97
N VAL A 21 8.20 4.79 8.97
CA VAL A 21 9.66 4.98 8.83
C VAL A 21 10.34 5.39 10.14
N ALA A 22 9.62 6.07 11.03
CA ALA A 22 10.11 6.45 12.35
C ALA A 22 8.96 6.67 13.34
N VAL A 23 9.25 6.48 14.62
CA VAL A 23 8.32 6.78 15.73
C VAL A 23 9.03 7.69 16.72
N GLU A 24 8.49 8.89 16.90
CA GLU A 24 9.04 9.94 17.75
C GLU A 24 7.99 10.38 18.80
N GLY A 25 7.98 9.67 19.93
CA GLY A 25 7.02 9.92 21.00
C GLY A 25 5.59 9.58 20.55
N GLU A 26 4.73 10.60 20.45
CA GLU A 26 3.32 10.46 20.04
C GLU A 26 3.11 10.74 18.54
N LYS A 27 4.20 10.88 17.78
CA LYS A 27 4.16 11.07 16.33
C LYS A 27 4.84 9.91 15.61
N VAL A 28 4.32 9.63 14.43
CA VAL A 28 4.80 8.59 13.53
C VAL A 28 5.06 9.24 12.18
N GLU A 29 6.27 9.11 11.68
CA GLU A 29 6.57 9.44 10.29
C GLU A 29 6.21 8.25 9.42
N VAL A 30 5.42 8.51 8.39
CA VAL A 30 5.00 7.50 7.42
C VAL A 30 5.39 7.90 6.00
N VAL A 31 5.50 6.91 5.13
CA VAL A 31 5.68 7.08 3.68
C VAL A 31 4.68 6.21 2.93
N TRP A 32 4.19 6.71 1.80
CA TRP A 32 3.35 5.95 0.86
C TRP A 32 3.59 6.44 -0.56
N PHE A 33 3.30 5.58 -1.54
CA PHE A 33 3.26 6.02 -2.93
C PHE A 33 1.91 6.67 -3.21
N SER A 34 1.92 7.94 -3.63
CA SER A 34 0.70 8.63 -4.04
C SER A 34 0.49 8.42 -5.54
N GLU A 35 -0.49 7.61 -5.90
CA GLU A 35 -0.83 7.37 -7.31
C GLU A 35 -1.25 8.67 -8.03
N GLU A 36 -1.97 9.55 -7.33
CA GLU A 36 -2.38 10.86 -7.87
C GLU A 36 -1.16 11.75 -8.20
N ALA A 37 -0.11 11.70 -7.37
CA ALA A 37 1.10 12.49 -7.57
C ALA A 37 2.19 11.76 -8.39
N GLY A 38 2.08 10.44 -8.57
CA GLY A 38 3.09 9.59 -9.20
C GLY A 38 4.43 9.56 -8.44
N GLU A 39 4.43 9.85 -7.14
CA GLU A 39 5.65 9.94 -6.33
C GLU A 39 5.42 9.50 -4.87
N PHE A 40 6.52 9.20 -4.17
CA PHE A 40 6.46 8.95 -2.73
C PHE A 40 6.15 10.23 -1.95
N ARG A 41 5.17 10.14 -1.05
CA ARG A 41 4.80 11.17 -0.09
C ARG A 41 5.13 10.70 1.31
N SER A 42 5.41 11.64 2.19
CA SER A 42 5.62 11.36 3.61
C SER A 42 4.88 12.36 4.48
N GLN A 43 4.50 11.93 5.68
CA GLN A 43 3.79 12.79 6.63
C GLN A 43 4.02 12.36 8.08
N SER A 44 4.10 13.36 8.95
CA SER A 44 4.04 13.21 10.40
C SER A 44 2.60 13.11 10.88
N LEU A 45 2.22 11.97 11.45
CA LEU A 45 0.86 11.70 11.92
C LEU A 45 0.86 11.39 13.43
N PRO A 46 -0.17 11.79 14.18
CA PRO A 46 -0.27 11.44 15.59
C PRO A 46 -0.61 9.96 15.73
N LEU A 47 0.07 9.27 16.65
CA LEU A 47 -0.06 7.83 16.90
C LEU A 47 -1.53 7.42 17.13
N VAL A 48 -2.30 8.26 17.85
CA VAL A 48 -3.72 8.00 18.16
C VAL A 48 -4.63 7.91 16.92
N ALA A 49 -4.22 8.49 15.79
CA ALA A 49 -4.99 8.50 14.55
C ALA A 49 -4.74 7.28 13.66
N LEU A 50 -3.79 6.42 14.03
CA LEU A 50 -3.38 5.25 13.25
C LEU A 50 -3.96 3.97 13.85
N ASP A 51 -4.28 3.03 12.98
CA ASP A 51 -4.46 1.62 13.30
C ASP A 51 -3.44 0.78 12.52
N GLU A 52 -2.95 -0.28 13.15
CA GLU A 52 -2.08 -1.27 12.51
C GLU A 52 -2.91 -2.05 11.49
N LEU A 53 -2.41 -2.14 10.27
CA LEU A 53 -3.04 -2.90 9.21
C LEU A 53 -2.35 -4.25 9.14
N GLU A 54 -3.01 -5.30 9.62
CA GLU A 54 -2.55 -6.67 9.44
C GLU A 54 -2.61 -6.99 7.94
N VAL A 55 -1.43 -7.06 7.33
CA VAL A 55 -1.24 -7.48 5.95
C VAL A 55 -1.21 -9.00 5.92
N GLU A 56 -2.26 -9.65 6.43
CA GLU A 56 -2.48 -11.06 6.16
C GLU A 56 -2.89 -11.15 4.70
N GLU A 57 -1.90 -11.38 3.82
CA GLU A 57 -2.12 -11.77 2.43
C GLU A 57 -2.82 -10.66 1.62
N PHE A 58 -2.06 -9.66 1.16
CA PHE A 58 -2.42 -9.08 -0.14
C PHE A 58 -2.41 -10.28 -1.09
N GLU A 59 -3.59 -10.84 -1.37
CA GLU A 59 -3.79 -11.79 -2.45
C GLU A 59 -3.21 -11.10 -3.68
N LEU A 60 -1.99 -11.52 -4.05
CA LEU A 60 -1.47 -11.26 -5.38
C LEU A 60 -2.48 -11.95 -6.28
N ASP A 61 -3.42 -11.19 -6.80
CA ASP A 61 -4.29 -11.61 -7.88
C ASP A 61 -3.36 -11.88 -9.07
N GLU A 62 -2.81 -13.10 -9.11
CA GLU A 62 -2.03 -13.66 -10.22
C GLU A 62 -2.95 -13.94 -11.42
N ASP A 63 -3.91 -13.06 -11.71
CA ASP A 63 -4.75 -13.12 -12.91
C ASP A 63 -4.01 -12.46 -14.08
N ASP A 64 -2.80 -12.95 -14.32
CA ASP A 64 -2.06 -12.80 -15.59
C ASP A 64 -2.48 -13.99 -16.48
N GLU A 65 -3.75 -14.01 -16.89
CA GLU A 65 -4.19 -14.87 -18.01
C GLU A 65 -3.83 -14.14 -19.31
N ASP A 66 -2.58 -14.33 -19.75
CA ASP A 66 -2.12 -14.19 -21.13
C ASP A 66 -3.06 -14.98 -22.08
N GLU A 67 -4.10 -14.34 -22.63
CA GLU A 67 -4.76 -14.81 -23.87
C GLU A 67 -4.08 -14.16 -25.09
N ASP A 68 -2.86 -14.61 -25.37
CA ASP A 68 -2.27 -14.58 -26.71
C ASP A 68 -3.01 -15.62 -27.60
N GLU A 69 -4.03 -15.19 -28.33
CA GLU A 69 -4.49 -15.90 -29.55
C GLU A 69 -4.44 -14.97 -30.77
N GLU A 70 -3.22 -14.71 -31.26
CA GLU A 70 -3.01 -14.50 -32.70
C GLU A 70 -3.14 -15.86 -33.42
N GLU A 71 -4.20 -16.08 -34.20
CA GLU A 71 -4.10 -16.82 -35.48
C GLU A 71 -5.11 -16.27 -36.50
N GLU A 72 -4.70 -15.20 -37.18
CA GLU A 72 -5.15 -14.90 -38.55
C GLU A 72 -4.62 -16.00 -39.50
N ALA A 73 -5.46 -16.98 -39.83
CA ALA A 73 -5.19 -17.95 -40.90
C ALA A 73 -6.41 -18.16 -41.81
N ASP A 74 -6.46 -17.32 -42.84
CA ASP A 74 -6.96 -17.56 -44.21
C ASP A 74 -7.45 -18.98 -44.54
N LYS A 75 -8.72 -19.12 -45.01
CA LYS A 75 -9.07 -19.89 -46.23
C LYS A 75 -10.57 -19.86 -46.64
N ASP A 76 -10.73 -19.60 -47.95
CA ASP A 76 -11.89 -19.72 -48.88
C ASP A 76 -12.98 -18.64 -48.89
#